data_AF-A0A958LFZ5-F1
#
_entry.id   AF-A0A958LFZ5-F1
#
_cell.length_a   1.000
_cell.length_b   1.000
_cell.length_c   1.000
_cell.angle_alpha   90.00
_cell.angle_beta   90.00
_cell.angle_gamma   90.00
#
_symmetry.space_group_name_H-M   'P 1'
#
loop_
_entity.id
_entity.type
_entity.pdbx_description
1 polymer ?
#
loop_
_entity_poly.entity_id
_entity_poly.type
_entity_poly.pdbx_seq_one_letter_code
_entity_poly.pdbx_strand_id
1 'polypeptide(L)'
;NLKLNQKDKKKFVLAVIERYRLTLASLLQNQAKMALAIMPQAENFIQAGLNPDPLLITQARAYYQNKDYEKAIEAYSQIPQSSDYWLTAREERAHTQGRLGQYEKAIADFTTLFSPVFQDSIHPEVYFTASLTYLRLCQYSKVVALLNEFKKKMKIRVSQLTELKDGKSDALAMKAVDSLKNKEYNLVSYAQWASSLPRAFHQDFIIRDQIVKFPSSQLSPKIKARLSQLAQQDLDDIKTVLTKLQLVDAEVMQRIHLAEQVKNNRRQSMGTFNAGKDQLYFPFNGEVWIDELDAYQVQSKSCPNQGGGA
;
A
#
# COMPACT_ATOMS: atom_id res chain seq x y z
N ASN A 1 -17.03 30.96 -13.56
CA ASN A 1 -16.57 30.36 -14.84
C ASN A 1 -15.78 31.35 -15.67
N LEU A 2 -14.49 31.55 -15.35
CA LEU A 2 -13.57 32.29 -16.21
C LEU A 2 -13.21 31.39 -17.40
N LYS A 3 -13.68 31.72 -18.61
CA LYS A 3 -13.29 31.03 -19.84
C LYS A 3 -11.85 31.43 -20.20
N LEU A 4 -10.87 30.70 -19.67
CA LEU A 4 -9.46 30.87 -20.02
C LEU A 4 -9.23 30.52 -21.50
N ASN A 5 -8.43 31.32 -22.21
CA ASN A 5 -7.98 30.99 -23.56
C ASN A 5 -7.01 29.77 -23.52
N GLN A 6 -6.70 29.18 -24.68
CA GLN A 6 -5.89 27.95 -24.75
C GLN A 6 -4.46 28.13 -24.19
N LYS A 7 -3.88 29.33 -24.31
CA LYS A 7 -2.55 29.67 -23.79
C LYS A 7 -2.56 29.75 -22.27
N ASP A 8 -3.58 30.37 -21.69
CA ASP A 8 -3.73 30.53 -20.25
C ASP A 8 -4.10 29.20 -19.58
N LYS A 9 -4.88 28.34 -20.26
CA LYS A 9 -5.10 26.95 -19.83
C LYS A 9 -3.78 26.16 -19.74
N LYS A 10 -2.91 26.25 -20.75
CA LYS A 10 -1.60 25.57 -20.73
C LYS A 10 -0.71 26.10 -19.60
N LYS A 11 -0.69 27.42 -19.39
CA LYS A 11 0.04 28.04 -18.27
C LYS A 11 -0.48 27.57 -16.91
N PHE A 12 -1.81 27.48 -16.76
CA PHE A 12 -2.43 26.99 -15.54
C PHE A 12 -2.03 25.54 -15.24
N VAL A 13 -2.14 24.64 -16.23
CA VAL A 13 -1.73 23.22 -16.08
C VAL A 13 -0.26 23.12 -15.68
N LEU A 14 0.63 23.86 -16.35
CA LEU A 14 2.06 23.89 -15.99
C LEU A 14 2.28 24.40 -14.56
N ALA A 15 1.58 25.46 -14.15
CA ALA A 15 1.70 26.00 -12.80
C ALA A 15 1.26 24.99 -11.73
N VAL A 16 0.19 24.22 -11.97
CA VAL A 16 -0.27 23.15 -11.07
C VAL A 16 0.78 22.04 -10.97
N ILE A 17 1.34 21.59 -12.10
CA ILE A 17 2.38 20.55 -12.14
C ILE A 17 3.65 21.01 -11.41
N GLU A 18 4.11 22.24 -11.63
CA GLU A 18 5.31 22.76 -10.97
C GLU A 18 5.12 22.92 -9.47
N ARG A 19 3.95 23.40 -9.00
CA ARG A 19 3.64 23.43 -7.56
C ARG A 19 3.66 22.03 -6.95
N TYR A 20 3.09 21.04 -7.65
CA TYR A 20 3.12 19.66 -7.17
C TYR A 20 4.55 19.10 -7.10
N ARG A 21 5.40 19.37 -8.10
CA ARG A 21 6.83 18.98 -8.09
C ARG A 21 7.58 19.60 -6.92
N LEU A 22 7.37 20.89 -6.66
CA LEU A 22 7.96 21.58 -5.51
C LEU A 22 7.48 20.96 -4.19
N THR A 23 6.20 20.61 -4.10
CA THR A 23 5.61 19.93 -2.94
C THR A 23 6.32 18.60 -2.65
N LEU A 24 6.51 17.77 -3.69
CA LEU A 24 7.24 16.51 -3.59
C LEU A 24 8.70 16.73 -3.16
N ALA A 25 9.38 17.72 -3.75
CA ALA A 25 10.76 18.05 -3.42
C ALA A 25 10.92 18.48 -1.95
N SER A 26 10.02 19.34 -1.44
CA SER A 26 10.00 19.73 -0.03
C SER A 26 9.77 18.53 0.89
N LEU A 27 8.87 17.62 0.52
CA LEU A 27 8.60 16.42 1.32
C LEU A 27 9.83 15.51 1.43
N LEU A 28 10.53 15.30 0.31
CA LEU A 28 11.79 14.53 0.26
C LEU A 28 12.90 15.14 1.12
N GLN A 29 12.91 16.47 1.30
CA GLN A 29 13.85 17.19 2.16
C GLN A 29 13.41 17.24 3.64
N ASN A 30 12.45 16.40 4.01
CA ASN A 30 11.84 16.36 5.33
C ASN A 30 11.07 17.63 5.76
N GLN A 31 10.61 18.46 4.81
CA GLN A 31 9.95 19.75 5.09
C GLN A 31 8.42 19.67 4.95
N ALA A 32 7.77 18.81 5.73
CA ALA A 32 6.33 18.54 5.63
C ALA A 32 5.45 19.80 5.76
N LYS A 33 5.77 20.71 6.69
CA LYS A 33 5.02 21.97 6.87
C LYS A 33 5.09 22.87 5.63
N MET A 34 6.27 22.97 5.01
CA MET A 34 6.43 23.73 3.77
C MET A 34 5.67 23.06 2.64
N ALA A 35 5.80 21.73 2.51
CA ALA A 35 5.08 20.96 1.49
C ALA A 35 3.56 21.20 1.58
N LEU A 36 2.97 21.11 2.78
CA LEU A 36 1.55 21.40 3.02
C LEU A 36 1.16 22.85 2.67
N ALA A 37 2.04 23.83 2.90
CA ALA A 37 1.76 25.24 2.62
C ALA A 37 1.79 25.56 1.11
N ILE A 38 2.65 24.90 0.33
CA ILE A 38 2.77 25.15 -1.12
C ILE A 38 1.92 24.20 -1.98
N MET A 39 1.37 23.15 -1.36
CA MET A 39 0.58 22.12 -2.01
C MET A 39 -0.59 22.74 -2.80
N PRO A 40 -0.75 22.41 -4.08
CA PRO A 40 -1.95 22.80 -4.82
C PRO A 40 -3.18 22.09 -4.23
N GLN A 41 -4.35 22.72 -4.34
CA GLN A 41 -5.61 22.08 -3.97
C GLN A 41 -6.02 21.00 -4.98
N ALA A 42 -6.80 20.02 -4.55
CA ALA A 42 -7.31 18.94 -5.41
C ALA A 42 -8.19 19.48 -6.54
N GLU A 43 -8.94 20.54 -6.30
CA GLU A 43 -9.75 21.25 -7.29
C GLU A 43 -8.87 21.79 -8.43
N ASN A 44 -7.65 22.24 -8.13
CA ASN A 44 -6.72 22.73 -9.15
C ASN A 44 -6.27 21.59 -10.09
N PHE A 45 -6.10 20.38 -9.57
CA PHE A 45 -5.80 19.20 -10.38
C PHE A 45 -6.97 18.84 -11.30
N ILE A 46 -8.19 18.80 -10.75
CA ILE A 46 -9.40 18.51 -11.51
C ILE A 46 -9.60 19.56 -12.61
N GLN A 47 -9.47 20.85 -12.30
CA GLN A 47 -9.55 21.95 -13.27
C GLN A 47 -8.46 21.88 -14.35
N ALA A 48 -7.28 21.33 -14.01
CA ALA A 48 -6.18 21.11 -14.95
C ALA A 48 -6.36 19.84 -15.80
N GLY A 49 -7.42 19.04 -15.57
CA GLY A 49 -7.62 17.76 -16.23
C GLY A 49 -6.64 16.67 -15.78
N LEU A 50 -6.11 16.78 -14.55
CA LEU A 50 -5.18 15.84 -13.93
C LEU A 50 -5.90 14.96 -12.91
N ASN A 51 -5.41 13.72 -12.72
CA ASN A 51 -5.88 12.85 -11.64
C ASN A 51 -5.43 13.43 -10.28
N PRO A 52 -6.34 13.75 -9.33
CA PRO A 52 -5.99 14.25 -8.01
C PRO A 52 -5.42 13.17 -7.06
N ASP A 53 -5.56 11.87 -7.35
CA ASP A 53 -5.14 10.80 -6.42
C ASP A 53 -3.66 10.87 -5.99
N PRO A 54 -2.67 11.12 -6.89
CA PRO A 54 -1.28 11.26 -6.48
C PRO A 54 -1.05 12.44 -5.52
N LEU A 55 -1.81 13.52 -5.70
CA LEU A 55 -1.77 14.68 -4.81
C LEU A 55 -2.33 14.30 -3.43
N LEU A 56 -3.46 13.60 -3.38
CA LEU A 56 -4.09 13.15 -2.12
C LEU A 56 -3.19 12.18 -1.35
N ILE A 57 -2.53 11.23 -2.02
CA ILE A 57 -1.48 10.38 -1.41
C ILE A 57 -0.35 11.24 -0.84
N THR A 58 0.12 12.23 -1.61
CA THR A 58 1.19 13.14 -1.16
C THR A 58 0.77 13.98 0.03
N GLN A 59 -0.49 14.44 0.06
CA GLN A 59 -1.09 15.18 1.18
C GLN A 59 -1.13 14.33 2.43
N ALA A 60 -1.60 13.08 2.32
CA ALA A 60 -1.65 12.15 3.44
C ALA A 60 -0.26 11.84 4.00
N ARG A 61 0.75 11.62 3.14
CA ARG A 61 2.15 11.45 3.54
C ARG A 61 2.73 12.71 4.22
N ALA A 62 2.38 13.90 3.73
CA ALA A 62 2.80 15.16 4.34
C ALA A 62 2.19 15.35 5.74
N TYR A 63 0.90 15.04 5.92
CA TYR A 63 0.28 15.02 7.25
C TYR A 63 0.94 13.99 8.17
N TYR A 64 1.18 12.77 7.67
CA TYR A 64 1.85 11.72 8.43
C TYR A 64 3.23 12.15 8.93
N GLN A 65 4.03 12.75 8.05
CA GLN A 65 5.36 13.25 8.39
C GLN A 65 5.31 14.45 9.35
N ASN A 66 4.25 15.26 9.29
CA ASN A 66 3.97 16.32 10.26
C ASN A 66 3.38 15.79 11.59
N LYS A 67 3.18 14.46 11.71
CA LYS A 67 2.54 13.77 12.85
C LYS A 67 1.04 14.06 13.05
N ASP A 68 0.38 14.63 12.04
CA ASP A 68 -1.07 14.84 12.03
C ASP A 68 -1.77 13.56 11.52
N TYR A 69 -1.77 12.51 12.32
CA TYR A 69 -2.20 11.17 11.89
C TYR A 69 -3.68 11.09 11.50
N GLU A 70 -4.54 11.83 12.18
CA GLU A 70 -5.98 11.90 11.88
C GLU A 70 -6.22 12.46 10.48
N LYS A 71 -5.56 13.58 10.14
CA LYS A 71 -5.65 14.20 8.81
C LYS A 71 -5.04 13.32 7.73
N ALA A 72 -3.95 12.61 8.04
CA ALA A 72 -3.37 11.64 7.13
C ALA A 72 -4.36 10.50 6.80
N ILE A 73 -5.03 9.94 7.82
CA ILE A 73 -6.06 8.90 7.65
C ILE A 73 -7.23 9.41 6.80
N GLU A 74 -7.70 10.63 7.07
CA GLU A 74 -8.77 11.27 6.29
C GLU A 74 -8.36 11.41 4.82
N ALA A 75 -7.17 11.95 4.55
CA ALA A 75 -6.66 12.13 3.18
C ALA A 75 -6.48 10.79 2.44
N TYR A 76 -5.93 9.75 3.09
CA TYR A 76 -5.86 8.40 2.47
C TYR A 76 -7.26 7.83 2.17
N SER A 77 -8.25 8.13 3.00
CA SER A 77 -9.62 7.62 2.84
C SER A 77 -10.38 8.28 1.70
N GLN A 78 -9.89 9.39 1.15
CA GLN A 78 -10.47 10.04 -0.03
C GLN A 78 -10.12 9.32 -1.34
N ILE A 79 -9.14 8.41 -1.33
CA ILE A 79 -8.75 7.64 -2.53
C ILE A 79 -9.82 6.59 -2.83
N PRO A 80 -10.49 6.65 -4.01
CA PRO A 80 -11.57 5.73 -4.33
C PRO A 80 -11.04 4.32 -4.65
N GLN A 81 -11.86 3.29 -4.44
CA GLN A 81 -11.51 1.89 -4.74
C GLN A 81 -11.12 1.66 -6.21
N SER A 82 -11.66 2.45 -7.12
CA SER A 82 -11.33 2.40 -8.55
C SER A 82 -9.95 2.98 -8.88
N SER A 83 -9.27 3.63 -7.93
CA SER A 83 -7.96 4.23 -8.13
C SER A 83 -6.84 3.20 -8.07
N ASP A 84 -5.86 3.34 -8.97
CA ASP A 84 -4.60 2.58 -8.93
C ASP A 84 -3.79 2.83 -7.65
N TYR A 85 -4.12 3.91 -6.92
CA TYR A 85 -3.49 4.27 -5.64
C TYR A 85 -4.19 3.68 -4.41
N TRP A 86 -5.33 3.01 -4.58
CA TRP A 86 -6.16 2.59 -3.45
C TRP A 86 -5.49 1.58 -2.53
N LEU A 87 -4.75 0.61 -3.09
CA LEU A 87 -3.97 -0.33 -2.26
C LEU A 87 -2.91 0.42 -1.47
N THR A 88 -2.10 1.25 -2.12
CA THR A 88 -1.09 2.10 -1.44
C THR A 88 -1.72 2.97 -0.35
N ALA A 89 -2.88 3.58 -0.62
CA ALA A 89 -3.60 4.39 0.36
C ALA A 89 -3.99 3.58 1.59
N ARG A 90 -4.52 2.35 1.39
CA ARG A 90 -4.90 1.46 2.49
C ARG A 90 -3.72 0.96 3.30
N GLU A 91 -2.62 0.61 2.65
CA GLU A 91 -1.40 0.19 3.34
C GLU A 91 -0.87 1.29 4.25
N GLU A 92 -0.76 2.51 3.72
CA GLU A 92 -0.25 3.66 4.47
C GLU A 92 -1.27 4.16 5.50
N ARG A 93 -2.57 4.01 5.24
CA ARG A 93 -3.65 4.25 6.21
C ARG A 93 -3.57 3.27 7.37
N ALA A 94 -3.42 1.97 7.11
CA ALA A 94 -3.29 0.94 8.14
C ALA A 94 -2.05 1.21 9.01
N HIS A 95 -0.93 1.57 8.39
CA HIS A 95 0.27 1.98 9.11
C HIS A 95 -0.01 3.19 10.02
N THR A 96 -0.67 4.22 9.50
CA THR A 96 -1.02 5.43 10.25
C THR A 96 -1.99 5.15 11.40
N GLN A 97 -3.01 4.31 11.18
CA GLN A 97 -3.94 3.85 12.21
C GLN A 97 -3.20 3.10 13.32
N GLY A 98 -2.25 2.22 12.97
CA GLY A 98 -1.40 1.54 13.93
C GLY A 98 -0.55 2.49 14.77
N ARG A 99 -0.04 3.59 14.19
CA ARG A 99 0.66 4.66 14.92
C ARG A 99 -0.24 5.40 15.90
N LEU A 100 -1.52 5.53 15.57
CA LEU A 100 -2.55 6.18 16.40
C LEU A 100 -3.20 5.20 17.40
N GLY A 101 -2.75 3.95 17.47
CA GLY A 101 -3.32 2.92 18.36
C GLY A 101 -4.67 2.35 17.90
N GLN A 102 -5.14 2.69 16.70
CA GLN A 102 -6.39 2.21 16.10
C GLN A 102 -6.17 0.83 15.45
N TYR A 103 -5.72 -0.15 16.24
CA TYR A 103 -5.28 -1.45 15.74
C TYR A 103 -6.38 -2.25 15.05
N GLU A 104 -7.62 -2.19 15.53
CA GLU A 104 -8.77 -2.85 14.92
C GLU A 104 -9.02 -2.36 13.49
N LYS A 105 -8.94 -1.03 13.28
CA LYS A 105 -9.09 -0.44 11.94
C LYS A 105 -7.92 -0.81 11.03
N ALA A 106 -6.70 -0.83 11.58
CA ALA A 106 -5.54 -1.28 10.82
C ALA A 106 -5.69 -2.73 10.37
N ILE A 107 -6.23 -3.61 11.24
CA ILE A 107 -6.52 -5.00 10.86
C ILE A 107 -7.59 -5.08 9.78
N ALA A 108 -8.65 -4.26 9.81
CA ALA A 108 -9.64 -4.24 8.73
C ALA A 108 -9.00 -3.91 7.36
N ASP A 109 -8.09 -2.94 7.33
CA ASP A 109 -7.31 -2.64 6.12
C ASP A 109 -6.40 -3.82 5.73
N PHE A 110 -5.69 -4.43 6.68
CA PHE A 110 -4.86 -5.60 6.39
C PHE A 110 -5.66 -6.81 5.89
N THR A 111 -6.86 -7.05 6.40
CA THR A 111 -7.75 -8.11 5.92
C THR A 111 -8.07 -7.93 4.44
N THR A 112 -8.27 -6.69 4.00
CA THR A 112 -8.47 -6.39 2.58
C THR A 112 -7.21 -6.64 1.78
N LEU A 113 -6.08 -6.12 2.26
CA LEU A 113 -4.78 -6.21 1.57
C LEU A 113 -4.34 -7.67 1.39
N PHE A 114 -4.59 -8.53 2.39
CA PHE A 114 -4.29 -9.96 2.33
C PHE A 114 -5.38 -10.80 1.66
N SER A 115 -6.45 -10.19 1.13
CA SER A 115 -7.44 -10.92 0.36
C SER A 115 -6.80 -11.60 -0.86
N PRO A 116 -7.35 -12.73 -1.35
CA PRO A 116 -6.80 -13.44 -2.52
C PRO A 116 -6.65 -12.59 -3.77
N VAL A 117 -7.47 -11.54 -3.89
CA VAL A 117 -7.49 -10.60 -5.02
C VAL A 117 -6.26 -9.69 -5.03
N PHE A 118 -5.80 -9.22 -3.85
CA PHE A 118 -4.78 -8.16 -3.77
C PHE A 118 -3.44 -8.60 -3.20
N GLN A 119 -3.40 -9.74 -2.50
CA GLN A 119 -2.22 -10.23 -1.79
C GLN A 119 -0.92 -10.36 -2.60
N ASP A 120 -0.98 -10.34 -3.93
CA ASP A 120 0.21 -10.37 -4.81
C ASP A 120 0.63 -8.98 -5.32
N SER A 121 -0.25 -7.98 -5.15
CA SER A 121 -0.10 -6.59 -5.61
C SER A 121 0.31 -5.62 -4.49
N ILE A 122 0.30 -6.07 -3.23
CA ILE A 122 0.61 -5.25 -2.06
C ILE A 122 2.12 -5.12 -1.81
N HIS A 123 2.53 -4.11 -1.06
CA HIS A 123 3.93 -3.91 -0.68
C HIS A 123 4.37 -4.98 0.33
N PRO A 124 5.64 -5.47 0.28
CA PRO A 124 6.16 -6.40 1.28
C PRO A 124 6.06 -5.84 2.72
N GLU A 125 6.19 -4.52 2.88
CA GLU A 125 6.10 -3.81 4.16
C GLU A 125 4.76 -4.03 4.89
N VAL A 126 3.70 -4.38 4.17
CA VAL A 126 2.40 -4.71 4.76
C VAL A 126 2.50 -5.87 5.74
N TYR A 127 3.33 -6.88 5.44
CA TYR A 127 3.56 -8.00 6.36
C TYR A 127 4.22 -7.54 7.66
N PHE A 128 5.16 -6.59 7.59
CA PHE A 128 5.82 -6.04 8.77
C PHE A 128 4.87 -5.21 9.61
N THR A 129 4.12 -4.30 9.00
CA THR A 129 3.19 -3.43 9.70
C THR A 129 2.01 -4.19 10.30
N ALA A 130 1.48 -5.21 9.61
CA ALA A 130 0.50 -6.13 10.15
C ALA A 130 1.06 -6.97 11.30
N SER A 131 2.29 -7.48 11.16
CA SER A 131 2.95 -8.24 12.23
C SER A 131 3.16 -7.40 13.48
N LEU A 132 3.58 -6.14 13.36
CA LEU A 132 3.66 -5.21 14.48
C LEU A 132 2.29 -4.96 15.12
N THR A 133 1.24 -4.82 14.33
CA THR A 133 -0.13 -4.62 14.82
C THR A 133 -0.61 -5.83 15.62
N TYR A 134 -0.42 -7.04 15.10
CA TYR A 134 -0.77 -8.27 15.83
C TYR A 134 0.11 -8.49 17.06
N LEU A 135 1.39 -8.14 17.01
CA LEU A 135 2.29 -8.16 18.15
C LEU A 135 1.81 -7.23 19.27
N ARG A 136 1.34 -6.02 18.93
CA ARG A 136 0.76 -5.06 19.88
C ARG A 136 -0.52 -5.58 20.54
N LEU A 137 -1.26 -6.43 19.84
CA LEU A 137 -2.46 -7.11 20.36
C LEU A 137 -2.16 -8.49 20.97
N CYS A 138 -0.88 -8.86 21.14
CA CYS A 138 -0.47 -10.16 21.67
C CYS A 138 -1.01 -11.37 20.87
N GLN A 139 -1.34 -11.18 19.60
CA GLN A 139 -1.82 -12.24 18.71
C GLN A 139 -0.63 -12.96 18.05
N TYR A 140 0.23 -13.58 18.86
CA TYR A 140 1.50 -14.16 18.40
C TYR A 140 1.32 -15.26 17.33
N SER A 141 0.28 -16.08 17.44
CA SER A 141 -0.05 -17.10 16.43
C SER A 141 -0.24 -16.51 15.04
N LYS A 142 -0.90 -15.34 14.94
CA LYS A 142 -1.08 -14.64 13.67
C LYS A 142 0.20 -14.03 13.14
N VAL A 143 1.08 -13.54 14.02
CA VAL A 143 2.40 -13.05 13.62
C VAL A 143 3.22 -14.18 12.97
N VAL A 144 3.30 -15.34 13.62
CA VAL A 144 4.01 -16.52 13.07
C VAL A 144 3.40 -16.96 11.73
N ALA A 145 2.08 -16.97 11.60
CA ALA A 145 1.41 -17.28 10.34
C ALA A 145 1.80 -16.30 9.22
N LEU A 146 1.78 -14.99 9.49
CA LEU A 146 2.20 -13.96 8.53
C LEU A 146 3.66 -14.09 8.12
N LEU A 147 4.55 -14.40 9.06
CA LEU A 147 5.98 -14.62 8.77
C LEU A 147 6.20 -15.80 7.81
N ASN A 148 5.44 -16.90 8.00
CA ASN A 148 5.51 -18.06 7.13
C ASN A 148 4.94 -17.78 5.74
N GLU A 149 3.80 -17.10 5.67
CA GLU A 149 3.19 -16.63 4.41
C GLU A 149 4.14 -15.71 3.64
N PHE A 150 4.77 -14.73 4.31
CA PHE A 150 5.77 -13.85 3.71
C PHE A 150 6.91 -14.65 3.07
N LYS A 151 7.52 -15.59 3.82
CA LYS A 151 8.63 -16.41 3.30
C LYS A 151 8.21 -17.22 2.07
N LYS A 152 7.02 -17.84 2.12
CA LYS A 152 6.47 -18.64 1.01
C LYS A 152 6.29 -17.80 -0.25
N LYS A 153 5.63 -16.65 -0.12
CA LYS A 153 5.34 -15.77 -1.27
C LYS A 153 6.57 -15.07 -1.83
N MET A 154 7.38 -14.48 -0.95
CA MET A 154 8.55 -13.72 -1.38
C MET A 154 9.61 -14.62 -2.00
N LYS A 155 9.67 -15.91 -1.65
CA LYS A 155 10.53 -16.88 -2.35
C LYS A 155 10.20 -16.97 -3.85
N ILE A 156 8.92 -17.05 -4.21
CA ILE A 156 8.47 -17.11 -5.61
C ILE A 156 8.78 -15.76 -6.30
N ARG A 157 8.38 -14.65 -5.65
CA ARG A 157 8.58 -13.29 -6.17
C ARG A 157 10.05 -12.97 -6.43
N VAL A 158 10.95 -13.31 -5.51
CA VAL A 158 12.40 -13.08 -5.66
C VAL A 158 12.95 -13.81 -6.88
N SER A 159 12.50 -15.05 -7.14
CA SER A 159 12.91 -15.81 -8.34
C SER A 159 12.49 -15.07 -9.62
N GLN A 160 11.23 -14.67 -9.70
CA GLN A 160 10.66 -14.00 -10.88
C GLN A 160 11.30 -12.63 -11.14
N LEU A 161 11.50 -11.82 -10.09
CA LEU A 161 12.16 -10.52 -10.21
C LEU A 161 13.64 -10.64 -10.60
N THR A 162 14.32 -11.69 -10.15
CA THR A 162 15.72 -11.96 -10.55
C THR A 162 15.79 -12.32 -12.03
N GLU A 163 14.90 -13.18 -12.52
CA GLU A 163 14.82 -13.51 -13.95
C GLU A 163 14.47 -12.29 -14.81
N LEU A 164 13.56 -11.43 -14.34
CA LEU A 164 13.22 -10.18 -15.03
C LEU A 164 14.40 -9.21 -15.07
N LYS A 165 15.11 -9.04 -13.95
CA LYS A 165 16.32 -8.22 -13.88
C LYS A 165 17.38 -8.67 -14.88
N ASP A 166 17.53 -9.99 -15.06
CA ASP A 166 18.46 -10.61 -16.00
C ASP A 166 17.96 -10.61 -17.46
N GLY A 167 16.77 -10.05 -17.73
CA GLY A 167 16.20 -9.94 -19.08
C GLY A 167 15.57 -11.23 -19.63
N LYS A 168 15.26 -12.21 -18.78
CA LYS A 168 14.70 -13.52 -19.19
C LYS A 168 13.16 -13.55 -19.26
N SER A 169 12.47 -12.57 -18.66
CA SER A 169 10.99 -12.52 -18.56
C SER A 169 10.30 -11.59 -19.57
N ASP A 170 10.91 -11.39 -20.74
CA ASP A 170 10.44 -10.42 -21.74
C ASP A 170 9.01 -10.70 -22.26
N ALA A 171 8.59 -11.97 -22.39
CA ALA A 171 7.29 -12.32 -22.94
C ALA A 171 6.10 -11.87 -22.06
N LEU A 172 6.20 -12.06 -20.74
CA LEU A 172 5.16 -11.64 -19.81
C LEU A 172 5.17 -10.11 -19.64
N ALA A 173 6.35 -9.50 -19.56
CA ALA A 173 6.50 -8.06 -19.54
C ALA A 173 5.90 -7.40 -20.79
N MET A 174 6.04 -8.00 -21.98
CA MET A 174 5.40 -7.53 -23.22
C MET A 174 3.88 -7.51 -23.09
N LYS A 175 3.26 -8.64 -22.68
CA LYS A 175 1.79 -8.71 -22.51
C LYS A 175 1.25 -7.65 -21.56
N ALA A 176 1.95 -7.43 -20.44
CA ALA A 176 1.54 -6.44 -19.46
C ALA A 176 1.69 -5.01 -19.99
N VAL A 177 2.77 -4.73 -20.71
CA VAL A 177 2.99 -3.44 -21.40
C VAL A 177 1.93 -3.19 -22.48
N ASP A 178 1.56 -4.21 -23.25
CA ASP A 178 0.52 -4.10 -24.27
C ASP A 178 -0.87 -3.84 -23.67
N SER A 179 -1.21 -4.51 -22.57
CA SER A 179 -2.45 -4.23 -21.83
C SER A 179 -2.51 -2.78 -21.33
N LEU A 180 -1.39 -2.24 -20.82
CA LEU A 180 -1.30 -0.83 -20.43
C LEU A 180 -1.49 0.11 -21.62
N LYS A 181 -0.92 -0.23 -22.78
CA LYS A 181 -1.06 0.57 -24.01
C LYS A 181 -2.51 0.62 -24.49
N ASN A 182 -3.20 -0.51 -24.44
CA ASN A 182 -4.58 -0.65 -24.89
C ASN A 182 -5.60 -0.12 -23.86
N LYS A 183 -5.14 0.37 -22.70
CA LYS A 183 -6.00 0.83 -21.58
C LYS A 183 -6.93 -0.28 -21.07
N GLU A 184 -6.51 -1.53 -21.20
CA GLU A 184 -7.23 -2.71 -20.68
C GLU A 184 -6.81 -3.05 -19.25
N TYR A 185 -6.20 -2.09 -18.56
CA TYR A 185 -5.63 -2.24 -17.24
C TYR A 185 -6.64 -1.85 -16.16
N ASN A 186 -6.80 -2.71 -15.17
CA ASN A 186 -7.44 -2.42 -13.89
C ASN A 186 -6.72 -3.19 -12.76
N LEU A 187 -7.13 -2.95 -11.52
CA LEU A 187 -6.51 -3.56 -10.34
C LEU A 187 -6.53 -5.10 -10.37
N VAL A 188 -7.56 -5.71 -10.97
CA VAL A 188 -7.72 -7.17 -11.07
C VAL A 188 -6.82 -7.74 -12.17
N SER A 189 -6.73 -7.09 -13.33
CA SER A 189 -5.81 -7.51 -14.39
C SER A 189 -4.36 -7.35 -13.94
N TYR A 190 -4.06 -6.31 -13.15
CA TYR A 190 -2.74 -6.13 -12.54
C TYR A 190 -2.32 -7.31 -11.66
N ALA A 191 -3.24 -7.85 -10.85
CA ALA A 191 -2.97 -8.96 -9.94
C ALA A 191 -2.39 -10.19 -10.68
N GLN A 192 -2.74 -10.39 -11.95
CA GLN A 192 -2.22 -11.48 -12.78
C GLN A 192 -0.71 -11.37 -13.06
N TRP A 193 -0.18 -10.14 -13.11
CA TRP A 193 1.24 -9.89 -13.33
C TRP A 193 1.98 -9.51 -12.06
N ALA A 194 1.24 -9.26 -10.98
CA ALA A 194 1.79 -8.66 -9.78
C ALA A 194 2.90 -9.53 -9.17
N SER A 195 2.80 -10.86 -9.22
CA SER A 195 3.85 -11.77 -8.76
C SER A 195 5.16 -11.65 -9.56
N SER A 196 5.05 -11.52 -10.88
CA SER A 196 6.18 -11.58 -11.82
C SER A 196 6.80 -10.23 -12.18
N LEU A 197 6.07 -9.13 -12.01
CA LEU A 197 6.51 -7.79 -12.39
C LEU A 197 6.76 -6.89 -11.18
N PRO A 198 7.60 -5.84 -11.34
CA PRO A 198 7.87 -4.90 -10.27
C PRO A 198 6.59 -4.20 -9.83
N ARG A 199 6.52 -3.85 -8.55
CA ARG A 199 5.37 -3.11 -8.01
C ARG A 199 5.21 -1.78 -8.72
N ALA A 200 3.95 -1.39 -8.90
CA ALA A 200 3.56 -0.11 -9.46
C ALA A 200 4.23 0.24 -10.81
N PHE A 201 4.72 -0.76 -11.59
CA PHE A 201 5.34 -0.49 -12.90
C PHE A 201 4.36 0.20 -13.86
N HIS A 202 3.04 -0.04 -13.69
CA HIS A 202 1.96 0.62 -14.41
C HIS A 202 1.85 2.13 -14.09
N GLN A 203 2.36 2.57 -12.95
CA GLN A 203 2.40 3.98 -12.50
C GLN A 203 3.70 4.67 -12.91
N ASP A 204 4.71 3.93 -13.35
CA ASP A 204 6.03 4.48 -13.67
C ASP A 204 5.98 5.41 -14.88
N PHE A 205 6.47 6.64 -14.67
CA PHE A 205 6.44 7.69 -15.69
C PHE A 205 7.24 7.31 -16.94
N ILE A 206 8.42 6.69 -16.78
CA ILE A 206 9.28 6.34 -17.91
C ILE A 206 8.59 5.24 -18.73
N ILE A 207 8.04 4.23 -18.07
CA ILE A 207 7.29 3.17 -18.75
C ILE A 207 6.11 3.78 -19.53
N ARG A 208 5.24 4.57 -18.88
CA ARG A 208 4.08 5.18 -19.55
C ARG A 208 4.46 6.10 -20.70
N ASP A 209 5.52 6.90 -20.56
CA ASP A 209 6.02 7.79 -21.62
C ASP A 209 6.53 6.99 -22.84
N GLN A 210 7.19 5.87 -22.60
CA GLN A 210 7.77 5.05 -23.66
C GLN A 210 6.73 4.18 -24.38
N ILE A 211 5.71 3.68 -23.67
CA ILE A 211 4.67 2.82 -24.26
C ILE A 211 3.92 3.51 -25.41
N VAL A 212 3.66 4.81 -25.29
CA VAL A 212 2.97 5.59 -26.33
C VAL A 212 3.84 5.76 -27.58
N LYS A 213 5.17 5.75 -27.43
CA LYS A 213 6.13 6.07 -28.49
C LYS A 213 6.64 4.85 -29.27
N PHE A 214 6.47 3.64 -28.73
CA PHE A 214 7.05 2.41 -29.29
C PHE A 214 5.98 1.41 -29.80
N PRO A 215 6.27 0.68 -30.89
CA PRO A 215 5.39 -0.36 -31.41
C PRO A 215 5.29 -1.55 -30.44
N SER A 216 4.15 -2.24 -30.45
CA SER A 216 3.83 -3.35 -29.53
C SER A 216 4.60 -4.65 -29.82
N SER A 217 5.36 -4.73 -30.91
CA SER A 217 6.05 -5.95 -31.30
C SER A 217 7.28 -6.27 -30.45
N GLN A 218 7.88 -5.29 -29.77
CA GLN A 218 9.08 -5.47 -28.93
C GLN A 218 9.10 -4.49 -27.76
N LEU A 219 9.55 -4.96 -26.59
CA LEU A 219 9.89 -4.10 -25.44
C LEU A 219 11.04 -3.15 -25.81
N SER A 220 10.81 -1.84 -25.66
CA SER A 220 11.87 -0.85 -25.91
C SER A 220 13.06 -1.04 -24.95
N PRO A 221 14.30 -0.76 -25.38
CA PRO A 221 15.47 -0.87 -24.50
C PRO A 221 15.33 -0.04 -23.21
N LYS A 222 14.66 1.12 -23.31
CA LYS A 222 14.36 1.98 -22.16
C LYS A 222 13.39 1.34 -21.17
N ILE A 223 12.33 0.69 -21.66
CA ILE A 223 11.38 -0.04 -20.79
C ILE A 223 12.08 -1.22 -20.14
N LYS A 224 12.88 -2.01 -20.89
CA LYS A 224 13.64 -3.14 -20.32
C LYS A 224 14.58 -2.68 -19.20
N ALA A 225 15.36 -1.64 -19.45
CA ALA A 225 16.27 -1.07 -18.46
C ALA A 225 15.51 -0.57 -17.22
N ARG A 226 14.36 0.09 -17.41
CA ARG A 226 13.53 0.58 -16.31
C ARG A 226 12.91 -0.55 -15.49
N LEU A 227 12.39 -1.59 -16.13
CA LEU A 227 11.84 -2.77 -15.46
C LEU A 227 12.92 -3.50 -14.65
N SER A 228 14.13 -3.65 -15.19
CA SER A 228 15.27 -4.24 -14.46
C SER A 228 15.64 -3.40 -13.24
N GLN A 229 15.65 -2.07 -13.35
CA GLN A 229 15.87 -1.18 -12.21
C GLN A 229 14.78 -1.31 -11.13
N LEU A 230 13.50 -1.31 -11.52
CA LEU A 230 12.39 -1.46 -10.60
C LEU A 230 12.41 -2.86 -9.94
N ALA A 231 12.78 -3.90 -10.67
CA ALA A 231 12.94 -5.25 -10.13
C ALA A 231 14.03 -5.30 -9.06
N GLN A 232 15.16 -4.64 -9.30
CA GLN A 232 16.23 -4.52 -8.30
C GLN A 232 15.74 -3.78 -7.04
N GLN A 233 15.02 -2.69 -7.20
CA GLN A 233 14.45 -1.95 -6.06
C GLN A 233 13.49 -2.82 -5.23
N ASP A 234 12.60 -3.57 -5.89
CA ASP A 234 11.70 -4.50 -5.21
C ASP A 234 12.46 -5.61 -4.46
N LEU A 235 13.54 -6.15 -5.04
CA LEU A 235 14.39 -7.14 -4.38
C LEU A 235 15.03 -6.57 -3.10
N ASP A 236 15.51 -5.33 -3.15
CA ASP A 236 16.12 -4.64 -2.01
C ASP A 236 15.10 -4.34 -0.91
N ASP A 237 13.87 -3.96 -1.29
CA ASP A 237 12.74 -3.77 -0.37
C ASP A 237 12.36 -5.09 0.32
N ILE A 238 12.23 -6.19 -0.43
CA ILE A 238 11.94 -7.52 0.12
C ILE A 238 13.00 -7.93 1.14
N LYS A 239 14.28 -7.71 0.82
CA LYS A 239 15.40 -8.02 1.73
C LYS A 239 15.31 -7.20 3.02
N THR A 240 15.04 -5.91 2.90
CA THR A 240 14.89 -5.00 4.04
C THR A 240 13.74 -5.44 4.95
N VAL A 241 12.59 -5.76 4.36
CA VAL A 241 11.41 -6.24 5.10
C VAL A 241 11.69 -7.59 5.75
N LEU A 242 12.39 -8.51 5.09
CA LEU A 242 12.79 -9.79 5.69
C LEU A 242 13.61 -9.57 6.97
N THR A 243 14.57 -8.64 6.96
CA THR A 243 15.34 -8.29 8.16
C THR A 243 14.45 -7.70 9.26
N LYS A 244 13.53 -6.80 8.92
CA LYS A 244 12.56 -6.26 9.89
C LYS A 244 11.69 -7.36 10.51
N LEU A 245 11.21 -8.29 9.71
CA LEU A 245 10.39 -9.41 10.14
C LEU A 245 11.16 -10.41 11.03
N GLN A 246 12.46 -10.63 10.79
CA GLN A 246 13.30 -11.42 11.68
C GLN A 246 13.43 -10.80 13.08
N LEU A 247 13.47 -9.47 13.18
CA LEU A 247 13.44 -8.78 14.47
C LEU A 247 12.09 -8.98 15.18
N VAL A 248 10.98 -8.93 14.43
CA VAL A 248 9.66 -9.22 14.99
C VAL A 248 9.56 -10.67 15.47
N ASP A 249 10.10 -11.62 14.73
CA ASP A 249 10.15 -13.04 15.12
C ASP A 249 10.89 -13.23 16.44
N ALA A 250 12.08 -12.61 16.58
CA ALA A 250 12.85 -12.64 17.82
C ALA A 250 12.08 -12.05 19.01
N GLU A 251 11.41 -10.92 18.80
CA GLU A 251 10.56 -10.28 19.82
C GLU A 251 9.37 -11.17 20.24
N VAL A 252 8.73 -11.85 19.28
CA VAL A 252 7.66 -12.82 19.56
C VAL A 252 8.19 -13.96 20.43
N MET A 253 9.32 -14.56 20.05
CA MET A 253 9.93 -15.67 20.80
C MET A 253 10.27 -15.25 22.24
N GLN A 254 10.85 -14.07 22.41
CA GLN A 254 11.16 -13.54 23.74
C GLN A 254 9.90 -13.35 24.59
N ARG A 255 8.83 -12.78 24.03
CA ARG A 255 7.55 -12.58 24.75
C ARG A 255 6.86 -13.89 25.10
N ILE A 256 6.89 -14.88 24.21
CA ILE A 256 6.33 -16.20 24.49
C ILE A 256 7.12 -16.87 25.62
N HIS A 257 8.45 -16.85 25.55
CA HIS A 257 9.29 -17.43 26.60
C HIS A 257 9.03 -16.80 27.98
N LEU A 258 8.96 -15.47 28.04
CA LEU A 258 8.61 -14.74 29.28
C LEU A 258 7.19 -15.08 29.77
N ALA A 259 6.22 -15.22 28.86
CA ALA A 259 4.86 -15.60 29.21
C ALA A 259 4.74 -17.07 29.67
N GLU A 260 5.52 -17.99 29.12
CA GLU A 260 5.57 -19.39 29.57
C GLU A 260 6.17 -19.51 30.97
N GLN A 261 7.18 -18.69 31.29
CA GLN A 261 7.72 -18.58 32.65
C GLN A 261 6.65 -18.08 33.65
N VAL A 262 5.72 -17.25 33.19
CA VAL A 262 4.58 -16.73 33.96
C VAL A 262 3.32 -17.53 33.58
N LYS A 263 3.27 -18.83 33.94
CA LYS A 263 2.15 -19.74 33.64
C LYS A 263 0.78 -19.04 33.62
N ASN A 264 0.20 -18.88 32.44
CA ASN A 264 -1.23 -18.60 32.30
C ASN A 264 -1.76 -19.15 30.98
N ASN A 265 -2.46 -20.29 31.09
CA ASN A 265 -3.33 -20.83 30.05
C ASN A 265 -4.42 -19.82 29.72
N ARG A 266 -4.28 -19.10 28.61
CA ARG A 266 -5.37 -18.29 28.05
C ARG A 266 -5.63 -18.67 26.61
N ARG A 267 -6.77 -19.32 26.39
CA ARG A 267 -7.37 -19.45 25.06
C ARG A 267 -7.78 -18.07 24.56
N GLN A 268 -7.43 -17.77 23.31
CA GLN A 268 -7.99 -16.63 22.59
C GLN A 268 -9.51 -16.81 22.52
N SER A 269 -10.29 -15.88 23.08
CA SER A 269 -11.74 -15.84 22.86
C SER A 269 -12.05 -14.83 21.77
N MET A 270 -13.01 -15.15 20.91
CA MET A 270 -13.54 -14.16 19.96
C MET A 270 -14.19 -12.99 20.74
N GLY A 271 -14.05 -11.77 20.21
CA GLY A 271 -14.72 -10.58 20.73
C GLY A 271 -16.22 -10.60 20.41
N THR A 272 -17.00 -9.84 21.18
CA THR A 272 -18.46 -9.69 21.00
C THR A 272 -18.77 -8.38 20.30
N PHE A 273 -19.25 -8.46 19.06
CA PHE A 273 -19.54 -7.31 18.21
C PHE A 273 -20.93 -6.73 18.51
N ASN A 274 -21.01 -5.42 18.76
CA ASN A 274 -22.27 -4.71 18.93
C ASN A 274 -22.60 -3.94 17.64
N ALA A 275 -23.39 -4.55 16.75
CA ALA A 275 -23.88 -3.87 15.55
C ALA A 275 -24.98 -2.85 15.89
N GLY A 276 -25.05 -1.74 15.14
CA GLY A 276 -26.17 -0.80 15.22
C GLY A 276 -27.49 -1.44 14.79
N LYS A 277 -28.64 -0.89 15.23
CA LYS A 277 -29.98 -1.45 14.96
C LYS A 277 -30.28 -1.67 13.46
N ASP A 278 -29.64 -0.89 12.58
CA ASP A 278 -29.85 -0.91 11.12
C ASP A 278 -28.69 -1.56 10.35
N GLN A 279 -27.79 -2.27 11.03
CA GLN A 279 -26.62 -2.92 10.41
C GLN A 279 -26.72 -4.44 10.47
N LEU A 280 -26.68 -5.09 9.31
CA LEU A 280 -26.48 -6.53 9.18
C LEU A 280 -24.98 -6.82 9.21
N TYR A 281 -24.56 -7.81 10.00
CA TYR A 281 -23.19 -8.28 10.02
C TYR A 281 -23.15 -9.78 9.72
N PHE A 282 -22.19 -10.18 8.90
CA PHE A 282 -21.92 -11.57 8.59
C PHE A 282 -20.58 -11.96 9.23
N PRO A 283 -20.52 -13.03 10.04
CA PRO A 283 -19.25 -13.52 10.57
C PRO A 283 -18.31 -13.92 9.42
N PHE A 284 -17.08 -13.42 9.43
CA PHE A 284 -16.08 -13.80 8.43
C PHE A 284 -15.77 -15.31 8.52
N ASN A 285 -16.17 -16.05 7.50
CA ASN A 285 -16.00 -17.50 7.39
C ASN A 285 -14.78 -17.91 6.54
N GLY A 286 -14.03 -16.94 6.01
CA GLY A 286 -12.92 -17.14 5.09
C GLY A 286 -13.25 -16.92 3.62
N GLU A 287 -14.53 -16.77 3.27
CA GLU A 287 -14.96 -16.34 1.94
C GLU A 287 -14.80 -14.83 1.79
N VAL A 288 -14.40 -14.39 0.60
CA VAL A 288 -14.12 -12.98 0.30
C VAL A 288 -15.01 -12.53 -0.84
N TRP A 289 -15.87 -11.54 -0.56
CA TRP A 289 -16.72 -10.88 -1.54
C TRP A 289 -16.11 -9.54 -1.95
N ILE A 290 -16.17 -9.21 -3.24
CA ILE A 290 -15.49 -8.02 -3.80
C ILE A 290 -16.06 -6.71 -3.24
N ASP A 291 -17.36 -6.70 -2.99
CA ASP A 291 -18.13 -5.59 -2.41
C ASP A 291 -17.94 -5.44 -0.89
N GLU A 292 -17.36 -6.42 -0.20
CA GLU A 292 -17.05 -6.34 1.24
C GLU A 292 -15.62 -5.86 1.51
N LEU A 293 -14.79 -5.72 0.48
CA LEU A 293 -13.37 -5.37 0.61
C LEU A 293 -13.16 -3.97 1.23
N ASP A 294 -14.17 -3.14 1.38
CA ASP A 294 -14.11 -1.85 2.10
C ASP A 294 -14.94 -1.75 3.38
N ALA A 295 -15.63 -2.83 3.75
CA ALA A 295 -16.57 -2.83 4.85
C ALA A 295 -16.13 -3.65 6.07
N TYR A 296 -14.94 -4.28 6.04
CA TYR A 296 -14.48 -5.09 7.16
C TYR A 296 -14.42 -4.31 8.48
N GLN A 297 -14.92 -4.94 9.54
CA GLN A 297 -14.79 -4.45 10.91
C GLN A 297 -14.23 -5.57 11.79
N VAL A 298 -13.35 -5.20 12.71
CA VAL A 298 -12.62 -6.16 13.54
C VAL A 298 -12.74 -5.74 14.99
N GLN A 299 -12.91 -6.72 15.87
CA GLN A 299 -12.83 -6.50 17.30
C GLN A 299 -11.86 -7.49 17.91
N SER A 300 -10.87 -6.98 18.64
CA SER A 300 -9.87 -7.79 19.31
C SER A 300 -9.83 -7.47 20.80
N LYS A 301 -9.42 -8.44 21.62
CA LYS A 301 -9.08 -8.19 23.02
C LYS A 301 -7.64 -7.67 23.06
N SER A 302 -7.44 -6.52 23.69
CA SER A 302 -6.11 -5.99 23.97
C SER A 302 -5.33 -6.92 24.90
N CYS A 303 -3.99 -6.81 24.88
CA CYS A 303 -3.12 -7.59 25.76
C CYS A 303 -3.60 -7.47 27.22
N PRO A 304 -3.73 -8.59 27.97
CA PRO A 304 -4.34 -8.54 29.29
C PRO A 304 -3.59 -7.79 30.41
N ASN A 305 -2.49 -7.09 30.11
CA ASN A 305 -1.69 -6.34 31.07
C ASN A 305 -1.04 -5.10 30.39
N GLN A 306 -1.82 -4.27 29.71
CA GLN A 306 -1.43 -2.87 29.45
C GLN A 306 -2.37 -1.92 30.21
N GLY A 307 -2.48 -2.14 31.52
CA GLY A 307 -2.90 -1.10 32.45
C GLY A 307 -1.65 -0.39 32.95
N GLY A 308 -1.42 0.84 32.49
CA GLY A 308 -0.37 1.73 33.03
C GLY A 308 0.54 2.33 31.96
N GLY A 309 0.23 3.56 31.56
CA GLY A 309 1.07 4.39 30.70
C GLY A 309 0.26 5.34 29.84
N ALA A 310 -0.29 6.37 30.48
CA ALA A 310 -0.74 7.59 29.82
C ALA A 310 0.43 8.30 29.12
#